data_AF-A0A2H5FRM6-F1
#
_entry.id   AF-A0A2H5FRM6-F1
#
_cell.length_a   1.000
_cell.length_b   1.000
_cell.length_c   1.000
_cell.angle_alpha   90.00
_cell.angle_beta   90.00
_cell.angle_gamma   90.00
#
_symmetry.space_group_name_H-M   'P 1'
#
loop_
_entity.id
_entity.type
_entity.pdbx_description
1 polymer ?
#
loop_
_entity_poly.entity_id
_entity_poly.type
_entity_poly.pdbx_seq_one_letter_code
_entity_poly.pdbx_strand_id
1 'polypeptide(L)'
;MTIIDARPTCFYHPIKVIFLDDNRAFLDALDLEFGQKFNILTLTSSDMAFHLIDNDCQDITQSIFKLMNDVNLDTTNDRVIGFDVSNMLNQLYHKARFENAPLLVVDYQMPGINGIEFCKKIKEKKIFKIMLTAEADKDTAIKAFNHGLIDKFILKTSENLYPEITLAVDDLTQRYFRELTKNIVNAYENSINNLFDNELYQKLFASVLIQAQAVEYYLVDNSGSFLFLDKDAKPTWLILRHVKELSDQLDLMRGYELPEQTMAAVTKKEKILFLLSEKEYKKPIAEWINYLFDAQKLDNNYYYSITKDHLTDSIDWGRVVSYSSYLAER
;
A
#
# COMPACT_ATOMS: atom_id res chain seq x y z
N MET A 1 -2.90 0.57 -14.67
CA MET A 1 -2.45 -0.35 -13.61
C MET A 1 -3.36 -1.57 -13.67
N THR A 2 -2.87 -2.68 -14.22
CA THR A 2 -3.68 -3.89 -14.40
C THR A 2 -3.18 -4.91 -13.39
N ILE A 3 -3.45 -4.65 -12.10
CA ILE A 3 -3.24 -5.67 -11.06
C ILE A 3 -4.45 -6.60 -11.15
N ILE A 4 -4.34 -7.65 -11.95
CA ILE A 4 -5.29 -8.76 -11.96
C ILE A 4 -4.49 -9.97 -11.47
N ASP A 5 -4.93 -10.57 -10.37
CA ASP A 5 -4.29 -11.65 -9.60
C ASP A 5 -3.03 -11.27 -8.81
N ALA A 6 -3.22 -10.46 -7.75
CA ALA A 6 -2.25 -10.44 -6.67
C ALA A 6 -2.93 -10.51 -5.31
N ARG A 7 -2.45 -11.43 -4.48
CA ARG A 7 -2.70 -11.49 -3.04
C ARG A 7 -2.61 -10.08 -2.43
N PRO A 8 -3.63 -9.60 -1.68
CA PRO A 8 -3.62 -8.27 -1.08
C PRO A 8 -2.38 -8.03 -0.21
N THR A 9 -1.97 -6.77 -0.15
CA THR A 9 -0.97 -6.27 0.80
C THR A 9 -1.67 -5.46 1.89
N CYS A 10 -1.05 -5.33 3.07
CA CYS A 10 -1.65 -4.54 4.16
C CYS A 10 -1.82 -3.07 3.77
N PHE A 11 -0.98 -2.55 2.88
CA PHE A 11 -1.12 -1.21 2.34
C PHE A 11 -0.36 -1.11 1.02
N TYR A 12 -0.77 -0.13 0.22
CA TYR A 12 -0.14 0.23 -1.04
C TYR A 12 -0.35 1.72 -1.27
N HIS A 13 0.65 2.39 -1.82
CA HIS A 13 0.53 3.75 -2.33
C HIS A 13 1.55 3.98 -3.45
N PRO A 14 1.38 5.03 -4.28
CA PRO A 14 2.40 5.43 -5.23
C PRO A 14 3.76 5.63 -4.54
N ILE A 15 4.81 5.11 -5.16
CA ILE A 15 6.21 5.24 -4.72
C ILE A 15 6.99 6.04 -5.75
N LYS A 16 8.08 6.67 -5.31
CA LYS A 16 9.02 7.34 -6.21
C LYS A 16 9.93 6.31 -6.89
N VAL A 17 10.12 6.43 -8.19
CA VAL A 17 11.06 5.60 -8.97
C VAL A 17 12.18 6.48 -9.48
N ILE A 18 13.41 6.26 -9.03
CA ILE A 18 14.56 7.04 -9.48
C ILE A 18 15.07 6.47 -10.80
N PHE A 19 15.21 7.30 -11.82
CA PHE A 19 15.90 6.98 -13.06
C PHE A 19 17.23 7.73 -13.10
N LEU A 20 18.33 6.99 -13.08
CA LEU A 20 19.69 7.52 -13.08
C LEU A 20 20.39 7.15 -14.39
N ASP A 21 20.66 8.16 -15.21
CA ASP A 21 21.30 8.02 -16.53
C ASP A 21 21.99 9.34 -16.88
N ASP A 22 23.23 9.33 -17.36
CA ASP A 22 23.95 10.55 -17.71
C ASP A 22 23.41 11.22 -18.98
N ASN A 23 22.59 10.51 -19.77
CA ASN A 23 21.96 11.03 -20.97
C ASN A 23 20.62 11.72 -20.66
N ARG A 24 20.64 13.06 -20.62
CA ARG A 24 19.44 13.88 -20.41
C ARG A 24 18.33 13.63 -21.42
N ALA A 25 18.65 13.49 -22.71
CA ALA A 25 17.64 13.30 -23.74
C ALA A 25 16.90 11.96 -23.58
N PHE A 26 17.60 10.92 -23.13
CA PHE A 26 16.98 9.63 -22.82
C PHE A 26 16.07 9.73 -21.59
N LEU A 27 16.51 10.42 -20.53
CA LEU A 27 15.68 10.68 -19.35
C LEU A 27 14.42 11.49 -19.67
N ASP A 28 14.52 12.51 -20.52
CA ASP A 28 13.38 13.32 -20.93
C ASP A 28 12.36 12.47 -21.72
N ALA A 29 12.83 11.53 -22.55
CA ALA A 29 11.97 10.57 -23.24
C ALA A 29 11.26 9.61 -22.27
N LEU A 30 11.97 9.13 -21.24
CA LEU A 30 11.39 8.31 -20.18
C LEU A 30 10.36 9.09 -19.35
N ASP A 31 10.58 10.37 -19.06
CA ASP A 31 9.62 11.22 -18.36
C ASP A 31 8.35 11.47 -19.17
N LEU A 32 8.48 11.66 -20.48
CA LEU A 32 7.32 11.74 -21.37
C LEU A 32 6.50 10.44 -21.42
N GLU A 33 7.16 9.29 -21.47
CA GLU A 33 6.51 7.98 -21.53
C GLU A 33 5.89 7.58 -20.18
N PHE A 34 6.61 7.81 -19.07
CA PHE A 34 6.26 7.28 -17.76
C PHE A 34 5.71 8.30 -16.77
N GLY A 35 5.83 9.61 -17.01
CA GLY A 35 5.44 10.65 -16.05
C GLY A 35 3.96 10.64 -15.67
N GLN A 36 3.08 10.10 -16.53
CA GLN A 36 1.67 9.91 -16.20
C GLN A 36 1.38 8.60 -15.46
N LYS A 37 2.30 7.64 -15.52
CA LYS A 37 2.13 6.28 -15.02
C LYS A 37 2.81 6.06 -13.67
N PHE A 38 4.00 6.62 -13.51
CA PHE A 38 4.85 6.45 -12.34
C PHE A 38 5.22 7.81 -11.76
N ASN A 39 5.37 7.88 -10.44
CA ASN A 39 5.99 9.02 -9.78
C ASN A 39 7.51 8.93 -9.98
N ILE A 40 8.02 9.38 -11.12
CA ILE A 40 9.45 9.22 -11.42
C ILE A 40 10.31 10.37 -10.90
N LEU A 41 11.61 10.15 -10.73
CA LEU A 41 12.60 11.21 -10.52
C LEU A 41 13.80 10.94 -11.41
N THR A 42 14.07 11.80 -12.38
CA THR A 42 15.19 11.65 -13.31
C THR A 42 16.43 12.39 -12.81
N LEU A 43 17.57 11.71 -12.75
CA LEU A 43 18.85 12.25 -12.28
C LEU A 43 19.95 11.93 -13.29
N THR A 44 20.81 12.92 -13.57
CA THR A 44 21.99 12.74 -14.45
C THR A 44 23.31 12.59 -13.68
N SER A 45 23.30 12.87 -12.38
CA SER A 45 24.50 12.83 -11.53
C SER A 45 24.38 11.75 -10.47
N SER A 46 25.37 10.88 -10.42
CA SER A 46 25.52 9.86 -9.37
C SER A 46 25.67 10.49 -7.98
N ASP A 47 26.37 11.63 -7.85
CA ASP A 47 26.54 12.33 -6.57
C ASP A 47 25.19 12.84 -6.03
N MET A 48 24.35 13.42 -6.89
CA MET A 48 23.00 13.82 -6.51
C MET A 48 22.15 12.61 -6.09
N ALA A 49 22.27 11.49 -6.81
CA ALA A 49 21.56 10.27 -6.48
C ALA A 49 21.99 9.69 -5.11
N PHE A 50 23.28 9.68 -4.79
CA PHE A 50 23.76 9.28 -3.47
C PHE A 50 23.19 10.16 -2.37
N HIS A 51 23.27 11.49 -2.54
CA HIS A 51 22.76 12.45 -1.55
C HIS A 51 21.27 12.26 -1.28
N LEU A 52 20.46 12.05 -2.33
CA LEU A 52 19.02 11.80 -2.19
C LEU A 52 18.74 10.45 -1.52
N ILE A 53 19.43 9.39 -1.92
CA ILE A 53 19.26 8.05 -1.32
C ILE A 53 19.67 8.06 0.16
N ASP A 54 20.68 8.84 0.54
CA ASP A 54 21.12 8.92 1.93
C ASP A 54 20.19 9.73 2.83
N ASN A 55 19.58 10.80 2.32
CA ASN A 55 18.73 11.71 3.11
C ASN A 55 17.23 11.39 3.04
N ASP A 56 16.73 10.99 1.86
CA ASP A 56 15.30 10.95 1.57
C ASP A 56 14.73 9.53 1.53
N CYS A 57 15.57 8.50 1.42
CA CYS A 57 15.14 7.11 1.52
C CYS A 57 14.92 6.73 3.00
N GLN A 58 13.95 7.38 3.63
CA GLN A 58 13.48 6.99 4.95
C GLN A 58 12.71 5.69 4.83
N ASP A 59 13.11 4.70 5.63
CA ASP A 59 12.37 3.46 5.73
C ASP A 59 11.03 3.76 6.42
N ILE A 60 9.96 3.98 5.63
CA ILE A 60 8.60 4.18 6.15
C ILE A 60 8.24 3.05 7.14
N THR A 61 8.81 1.86 6.95
CA THR A 61 8.59 0.76 7.89
C THR A 61 9.26 0.98 9.24
N GLN A 62 10.37 1.69 9.35
CA GLN A 62 10.90 2.05 10.67
C GLN A 62 9.92 2.96 11.41
N SER A 63 9.27 3.92 10.73
CA SER A 63 8.26 4.76 11.36
C SER A 63 7.04 3.96 11.81
N ILE A 64 6.56 3.03 10.97
CA ILE A 64 5.43 2.15 11.29
C ILE A 64 5.79 1.16 12.43
N PHE A 65 6.92 0.44 12.32
CA PHE A 65 7.37 -0.53 13.32
C PHE A 65 7.83 0.11 14.65
N LYS A 66 8.44 1.30 14.62
CA LYS A 66 8.84 2.02 15.83
C LYS A 66 7.63 2.46 16.63
N LEU A 67 6.60 3.02 15.96
CA LEU A 67 5.34 3.34 16.64
C LEU A 67 4.65 2.08 17.18
N MET A 68 4.67 0.96 16.45
CA MET A 68 4.09 -0.31 16.92
C MET A 68 4.79 -0.87 18.17
N ASN A 69 6.11 -0.65 18.31
CA ASN A 69 6.88 -1.13 19.47
C ASN A 69 6.75 -0.20 20.69
N ASP A 70 6.62 1.11 20.50
CA ASP A 70 6.52 2.08 21.61
C ASP A 70 5.16 2.02 22.35
N VAL A 71 4.10 1.52 21.72
CA VAL A 71 2.75 1.39 22.33
C VAL A 71 2.64 0.18 23.27
N ASN A 72 3.60 -0.76 23.25
CA ASN A 72 3.48 -2.06 23.91
C ASN A 72 4.06 -2.16 25.34
N LEU A 73 4.24 -1.03 26.04
CA LEU A 73 4.89 -1.04 27.37
C LEU A 73 3.99 -0.85 28.59
N ASP A 74 2.72 -0.42 28.49
CA ASP A 74 1.99 0.00 29.71
C ASP A 74 0.48 -0.24 29.82
N THR A 75 -0.17 -1.07 29.00
CA THR A 75 -1.63 -1.34 29.20
C THR A 75 -1.98 -2.81 29.32
N THR A 76 -2.07 -3.27 30.56
CA THR A 76 -2.80 -4.48 30.98
C THR A 76 -4.30 -4.29 30.83
N ASN A 77 -4.80 -4.29 29.60
CA ASN A 77 -6.22 -4.51 29.32
C ASN A 77 -6.34 -5.39 28.07
N ASP A 78 -6.94 -6.56 28.23
CA ASP A 78 -7.31 -7.55 27.22
C ASP A 78 -8.38 -7.03 26.22
N ARG A 79 -8.09 -5.90 25.58
CA ARG A 79 -8.64 -5.53 24.29
C ARG A 79 -7.45 -5.18 23.44
N VAL A 80 -6.85 -6.22 22.88
CA VAL A 80 -5.86 -6.16 21.83
C VAL A 80 -6.41 -5.22 20.75
N ILE A 81 -6.03 -3.94 20.79
CA ILE A 81 -6.13 -3.04 19.65
C ILE A 81 -5.11 -3.60 18.66
N GLY A 82 -5.52 -4.69 18.02
CA GLY A 82 -4.73 -5.41 17.08
C GLY A 82 -4.61 -4.55 15.83
N PHE A 83 -3.36 -4.41 15.36
CA PHE A 83 -2.97 -3.46 14.33
C PHE A 83 -3.24 -2.02 14.79
N ASP A 84 -2.19 -1.24 15.04
CA ASP A 84 -2.38 0.19 15.28
C ASP A 84 -2.68 0.87 13.93
N VAL A 85 -3.91 0.63 13.44
CA VAL A 85 -4.53 1.18 12.23
C VAL A 85 -4.31 2.69 12.19
N SER A 86 -4.36 3.33 13.36
CA SER A 86 -4.08 4.75 13.55
C SER A 86 -2.73 5.16 12.96
N ASN A 87 -1.68 4.34 13.13
CA ASN A 87 -0.33 4.66 12.65
C ASN A 87 -0.21 4.53 11.13
N MET A 88 -0.93 3.59 10.52
CA MET A 88 -1.00 3.50 9.06
C MET A 88 -1.83 4.63 8.48
N LEU A 89 -2.97 4.95 9.09
CA LEU A 89 -3.81 6.07 8.66
C LEU A 89 -3.14 7.43 8.88
N ASN A 90 -2.24 7.57 9.85
CA ASN A 90 -1.44 8.79 10.02
C ASN A 90 -0.58 9.11 8.79
N GLN A 91 -0.18 8.11 7.99
CA GLN A 91 0.57 8.34 6.74
C GLN A 91 -0.23 9.18 5.72
N LEU A 92 -1.56 9.15 5.79
CA LEU A 92 -2.44 9.90 4.88
C LEU A 92 -2.17 11.41 4.94
N TYR A 93 -1.70 11.91 6.07
CA TYR A 93 -1.41 13.34 6.28
C TYR A 93 -0.03 13.78 5.80
N HIS A 94 0.82 12.84 5.37
CA HIS A 94 2.22 13.12 5.04
C HIS A 94 2.51 12.81 3.57
N LYS A 95 2.96 13.82 2.82
CA LYS A 95 3.42 13.64 1.44
C LYS A 95 4.66 12.74 1.31
N ALA A 96 5.41 12.59 2.40
CA ALA A 96 6.60 11.74 2.48
C ALA A 96 6.34 10.29 2.02
N ARG A 97 5.10 9.78 2.16
CA ARG A 97 4.75 8.44 1.64
C ARG A 97 4.93 8.32 0.12
N PHE A 98 4.68 9.40 -0.61
CA PHE A 98 4.89 9.45 -2.06
C PHE A 98 6.35 9.78 -2.42
N GLU A 99 7.13 10.34 -1.49
CA GLU A 99 8.53 10.71 -1.75
C GLU A 99 9.49 9.54 -1.58
N ASN A 100 9.09 8.50 -0.84
CA ASN A 100 9.86 7.28 -0.64
C ASN A 100 10.24 6.62 -1.97
N ALA A 101 11.53 6.33 -2.13
CA ALA A 101 12.13 5.86 -3.37
C ALA A 101 12.74 4.44 -3.22
N PRO A 102 11.91 3.39 -3.05
CA PRO A 102 12.41 2.04 -2.86
C PRO A 102 12.85 1.37 -4.17
N LEU A 103 12.74 2.04 -5.32
CA LEU A 103 13.11 1.53 -6.65
C LEU A 103 14.06 2.47 -7.36
N LEU A 104 15.13 1.91 -7.91
CA LEU A 104 16.12 2.58 -8.75
C LEU A 104 16.23 1.88 -10.11
N VAL A 105 16.07 2.64 -11.17
CA VAL A 105 16.46 2.28 -12.54
C VAL A 105 17.77 3.01 -12.84
N VAL A 106 18.85 2.29 -13.12
CA VAL A 106 20.19 2.87 -13.28
C VAL A 106 20.86 2.38 -14.54
N ASP A 107 21.47 3.30 -15.28
CA ASP A 107 22.31 2.94 -16.40
C ASP A 107 23.61 2.26 -15.96
N TYR A 108 24.05 1.28 -16.74
CA TYR A 108 25.35 0.67 -16.55
C TYR A 108 26.48 1.64 -16.92
N GLN A 109 26.44 2.28 -18.09
CA GLN A 109 27.56 3.09 -18.61
C GLN A 109 27.44 4.57 -18.23
N MET A 110 27.87 4.93 -17.02
CA MET A 110 27.90 6.32 -16.58
C MET A 110 29.33 6.83 -16.35
N PRO A 111 29.63 8.11 -16.64
CA PRO A 111 30.91 8.73 -16.33
C PRO A 111 31.24 8.71 -14.84
N GLY A 112 32.51 8.48 -14.52
CA GLY A 112 33.03 8.50 -13.14
C GLY A 112 32.75 7.23 -12.34
N ILE A 113 31.50 6.75 -12.32
CA ILE A 113 31.11 5.51 -11.64
C ILE A 113 30.07 4.76 -12.48
N ASN A 114 30.35 3.51 -12.83
CA ASN A 114 29.38 2.69 -13.57
C ASN A 114 28.22 2.24 -12.65
N GLY A 115 27.11 1.80 -13.25
CA GLY A 115 25.91 1.39 -12.51
C GLY A 115 26.15 0.26 -11.50
N ILE A 116 27.11 -0.63 -11.76
CA ILE A 116 27.44 -1.73 -10.83
C ILE A 116 28.16 -1.21 -9.59
N GLU A 117 29.14 -0.34 -9.77
CA GLU A 117 29.84 0.31 -8.68
C GLU A 117 28.90 1.20 -7.86
N PHE A 118 27.97 1.89 -8.52
CA PHE A 118 26.92 2.64 -7.87
C PHE A 118 26.06 1.72 -6.98
N CYS A 119 25.53 0.63 -7.53
CA CYS A 119 24.74 -0.35 -6.78
C CYS A 119 25.50 -0.97 -5.60
N LYS A 120 26.82 -1.18 -5.73
CA LYS A 120 27.66 -1.67 -4.62
C LYS A 120 27.72 -0.68 -3.46
N LYS A 121 27.81 0.63 -3.76
CA LYS A 121 27.85 1.67 -2.72
C LYS A 121 26.53 1.79 -1.96
N ILE A 122 25.39 1.53 -2.60
CA ILE A 122 24.06 1.52 -1.95
C ILE A 122 23.57 0.12 -1.56
N LYS A 123 24.45 -0.90 -1.52
CA LYS A 123 24.09 -2.30 -1.24
C LYS A 123 23.25 -2.46 0.04
N GLU A 124 23.63 -1.73 1.09
CA GLU A 124 22.98 -1.82 2.42
C GLU A 124 21.63 -1.07 2.48
N LYS A 125 21.29 -0.30 1.43
CA LYS A 125 20.01 0.39 1.33
C LYS A 125 18.95 -0.59 0.80
N LYS A 126 17.75 -0.53 1.39
CA LYS A 126 16.57 -1.33 0.99
C LYS A 126 15.92 -0.77 -0.27
N ILE A 127 16.69 -0.73 -1.36
CA ILE A 127 16.24 -0.25 -2.67
C ILE A 127 16.33 -1.42 -3.65
N PHE A 128 15.27 -1.67 -4.42
CA PHE A 128 15.28 -2.59 -5.55
C PHE A 128 15.94 -1.93 -6.76
N LYS A 129 16.80 -2.67 -7.48
CA LYS A 129 17.60 -2.11 -8.58
C LYS A 129 17.28 -2.78 -9.91
N ILE A 130 16.93 -1.98 -10.91
CA ILE A 130 16.81 -2.36 -12.32
C ILE A 130 17.99 -1.73 -13.06
N MET A 131 18.82 -2.55 -13.69
CA MET A 131 19.95 -2.06 -14.50
C MET A 131 19.57 -1.95 -15.97
N LEU A 132 19.75 -0.78 -16.57
CA LEU A 132 19.71 -0.61 -18.02
C LEU A 132 21.12 -0.84 -18.58
N THR A 133 21.26 -1.66 -19.60
CA THR A 133 22.58 -2.05 -20.13
C THR A 133 22.59 -2.15 -21.65
N ALA A 134 23.75 -1.96 -22.28
CA ALA A 134 23.98 -2.33 -23.67
C ALA A 134 24.28 -3.83 -23.79
N GLU A 135 24.21 -4.40 -25.01
CA GLU A 135 24.50 -5.82 -25.26
C GLU A 135 25.92 -6.21 -24.84
N ALA A 136 26.89 -5.31 -25.04
CA ALA A 136 28.29 -5.54 -24.71
C ALA A 136 28.54 -5.80 -23.21
N ASP A 137 27.67 -5.28 -22.34
CA ASP A 137 27.83 -5.32 -20.88
C ASP A 137 26.90 -6.33 -20.19
N LYS A 138 26.14 -7.09 -20.99
CA LYS A 138 25.13 -8.04 -20.52
C LYS A 138 25.66 -9.10 -19.57
N ASP A 139 26.83 -9.67 -19.84
CA ASP A 139 27.44 -10.70 -18.98
C ASP A 139 27.76 -10.16 -17.58
N THR A 140 28.14 -8.88 -17.48
CA THR A 140 28.38 -8.20 -16.21
C THR A 140 27.08 -7.99 -15.44
N ALA A 141 26.01 -7.58 -16.13
CA ALA A 141 24.68 -7.44 -15.53
C ALA A 141 24.13 -8.79 -15.04
N ILE A 142 24.30 -9.87 -15.81
CA ILE A 142 23.90 -11.24 -15.41
C ILE A 142 24.63 -11.65 -14.13
N LYS A 143 25.95 -11.42 -14.05
CA LYS A 143 26.71 -11.72 -12.82
C LYS A 143 26.20 -10.90 -11.64
N ALA A 144 25.90 -9.62 -11.83
CA ALA A 144 25.38 -8.77 -10.77
C ALA A 144 24.02 -9.23 -10.24
N PHE A 145 23.13 -9.63 -11.16
CA PHE A 145 21.83 -10.20 -10.83
C PHE A 145 21.96 -11.52 -10.06
N ASN A 146 22.80 -12.44 -10.52
CA ASN A 146 23.02 -13.73 -9.85
C ASN A 146 23.62 -13.59 -8.45
N HIS A 147 24.40 -12.54 -8.19
CA HIS A 147 24.92 -12.22 -6.85
C HIS A 147 23.94 -11.42 -5.98
N GLY A 148 22.74 -11.11 -6.47
CA GLY A 148 21.74 -10.32 -5.75
C GLY A 148 22.11 -8.84 -5.56
N LEU A 149 23.07 -8.33 -6.34
CA LEU A 149 23.43 -6.90 -6.30
C LEU A 149 22.36 -6.03 -6.97
N ILE A 150 21.71 -6.56 -8.01
CA ILE A 150 20.58 -5.96 -8.71
C ILE A 150 19.43 -6.98 -8.79
N ASP A 151 18.22 -6.49 -8.99
CA ASP A 151 17.01 -7.32 -8.99
C ASP A 151 16.50 -7.64 -10.40
N LYS A 152 16.80 -6.77 -11.38
CA LYS A 152 16.51 -6.99 -12.80
C LYS A 152 17.55 -6.27 -13.66
N PHE A 153 17.68 -6.70 -14.91
CA PHE A 153 18.40 -5.96 -15.93
C PHE A 153 17.61 -5.97 -17.25
N ILE A 154 17.76 -4.90 -18.04
CA ILE A 154 17.04 -4.66 -19.29
C ILE A 154 18.02 -4.11 -20.32
N LEU A 155 17.92 -4.59 -21.57
CA LEU A 155 18.74 -4.07 -22.67
C LEU A 155 18.17 -2.75 -23.19
N LYS A 156 18.99 -1.69 -23.20
CA LYS A 156 18.61 -0.37 -23.76
C LYS A 156 18.23 -0.43 -25.25
N THR A 157 18.75 -1.42 -25.96
CA THR A 157 18.47 -1.66 -27.39
C THR A 157 17.25 -2.56 -27.62
N SER A 158 16.55 -3.00 -26.56
CA SER A 158 15.34 -3.80 -26.72
C SER A 158 14.27 -2.99 -27.45
N GLU A 159 13.66 -3.59 -28.47
CA GLU A 159 12.47 -3.02 -29.14
C GLU A 159 11.30 -2.85 -28.17
N ASN A 160 11.29 -3.61 -27.07
CA ASN A 160 10.27 -3.57 -26.02
C ASN A 160 10.77 -2.90 -24.73
N LEU A 161 11.75 -1.98 -24.82
CA LEU A 161 12.35 -1.31 -23.66
C LEU A 161 11.29 -0.75 -22.68
N TYR A 162 10.33 0.05 -23.17
CA TYR A 162 9.34 0.67 -22.28
C TYR A 162 8.36 -0.32 -21.64
N PRO A 163 7.79 -1.30 -22.37
CA PRO A 163 7.05 -2.41 -21.76
C PRO A 163 7.86 -3.21 -20.73
N GLU A 164 9.13 -3.51 -21.01
CA GLU A 164 10.01 -4.24 -20.09
C GLU A 164 10.26 -3.45 -18.80
N ILE A 165 10.55 -2.15 -18.90
CA ILE A 165 10.71 -1.27 -17.73
C ILE A 165 9.40 -1.23 -16.93
N THR A 166 8.26 -1.08 -17.61
CA THR A 166 6.94 -1.12 -16.97
C THR A 166 6.77 -2.37 -16.12
N LEU A 167 6.99 -3.55 -16.72
CA LEU A 167 6.78 -4.83 -16.05
C LEU A 167 7.76 -5.00 -14.88
N ALA A 168 9.01 -4.55 -15.07
CA ALA A 168 10.03 -4.57 -14.04
C ALA A 168 9.67 -3.69 -12.84
N VAL A 169 9.23 -2.45 -13.09
CA VAL A 169 8.82 -1.50 -12.05
C VAL A 169 7.58 -2.01 -11.31
N ASP A 170 6.56 -2.49 -12.03
CA ASP A 170 5.34 -3.02 -11.42
C ASP A 170 5.64 -4.23 -10.54
N ASP A 171 6.42 -5.21 -11.02
CA ASP A 171 6.81 -6.41 -10.26
C ASP A 171 7.60 -6.09 -8.99
N LEU A 172 8.62 -5.22 -9.09
CA LEU A 172 9.44 -4.86 -7.94
C LEU A 172 8.68 -3.98 -6.93
N THR A 173 7.73 -3.16 -7.39
CA THR A 173 6.82 -2.41 -6.51
C THR A 173 5.92 -3.37 -5.73
N GLN A 174 5.34 -4.38 -6.40
CA GLN A 174 4.54 -5.40 -5.71
C GLN A 174 5.39 -6.21 -4.73
N ARG A 175 6.63 -6.55 -5.10
CA ARG A 175 7.57 -7.23 -4.20
C ARG A 175 7.87 -6.39 -2.96
N TYR A 176 8.09 -5.09 -3.11
CA TYR A 176 8.30 -4.16 -2.01
C TYR A 176 7.16 -4.23 -1.00
N PHE A 177 5.93 -3.93 -1.40
CA PHE A 177 4.78 -3.94 -0.48
C PHE A 177 4.47 -5.33 0.09
N ARG A 178 4.75 -6.40 -0.65
CA ARG A 178 4.63 -7.78 -0.17
C ARG A 178 5.63 -8.09 0.94
N GLU A 179 6.88 -7.63 0.82
CA GLU A 179 7.88 -7.78 1.88
C GLU A 179 7.49 -6.99 3.14
N LEU A 180 6.95 -5.78 2.98
CA LEU A 180 6.44 -5.00 4.12
C LEU A 180 5.24 -5.69 4.79
N THR A 181 4.29 -6.18 3.98
CA THR A 181 3.11 -6.91 4.45
C THR A 181 3.49 -8.15 5.24
N LYS A 182 4.45 -8.95 4.75
CA LYS A 182 4.90 -10.15 5.46
C LYS A 182 5.39 -9.83 6.87
N ASN A 183 6.17 -8.76 7.02
CA ASN A 183 6.69 -8.34 8.32
C ASN A 183 5.58 -7.91 9.28
N ILE A 184 4.51 -7.30 8.75
CA ILE A 184 3.35 -6.88 9.55
C ILE A 184 2.47 -8.07 9.90
N VAL A 185 2.04 -8.86 8.93
CA VAL A 185 1.10 -9.97 9.18
C VAL A 185 1.73 -11.06 10.03
N ASN A 186 3.03 -11.33 9.90
CA ASN A 186 3.71 -12.30 10.78
C ASN A 186 3.74 -11.87 12.25
N ALA A 187 3.57 -10.57 12.54
CA ALA A 187 3.43 -10.07 13.91
C ALA A 187 2.00 -10.23 14.46
N TYR A 188 1.01 -10.56 13.62
CA TYR A 188 -0.40 -10.72 13.96
C TYR A 188 -0.91 -12.14 13.65
N GLU A 189 -2.11 -12.48 14.14
CA GLU A 189 -2.67 -13.83 14.03
C GLU A 189 -2.77 -14.37 12.59
N ASN A 190 -2.72 -15.71 12.45
CA ASN A 190 -2.80 -16.43 11.16
C ASN A 190 -4.08 -16.15 10.34
N SER A 191 -5.10 -15.49 10.91
CA SER A 191 -6.40 -15.22 10.29
C SER A 191 -6.31 -14.34 9.04
N ILE A 192 -5.56 -13.22 9.10
CA ILE A 192 -5.38 -12.31 7.95
C ILE A 192 -4.61 -13.00 6.82
N ASN A 193 -3.57 -13.77 7.13
CA ASN A 193 -2.82 -14.51 6.11
C ASN A 193 -3.74 -15.48 5.35
N ASN A 194 -4.55 -16.26 6.07
CA ASN A 194 -5.52 -17.19 5.46
C ASN A 194 -6.59 -16.46 4.63
N LEU A 195 -7.04 -15.29 5.08
CA LEU A 195 -7.99 -14.47 4.34
C LEU A 195 -7.38 -13.94 3.03
N PHE A 196 -6.14 -13.47 3.05
CA PHE A 196 -5.47 -12.96 1.85
C PHE A 196 -5.23 -14.06 0.81
N ASP A 197 -5.20 -15.32 1.22
CA ASP A 197 -5.10 -16.49 0.34
C ASP A 197 -6.47 -17.01 -0.14
N ASN A 198 -7.59 -16.42 0.33
CA ASN A 198 -8.95 -16.79 -0.12
C ASN A 198 -9.25 -16.20 -1.51
N GLU A 199 -9.50 -17.07 -2.50
CA GLU A 199 -9.77 -16.67 -3.89
C GLU A 199 -10.98 -15.75 -4.08
N LEU A 200 -12.07 -15.98 -3.33
CA LEU A 200 -13.26 -15.13 -3.41
C LEU A 200 -12.96 -13.74 -2.85
N TYR A 201 -12.20 -13.67 -1.77
CA TYR A 201 -11.75 -12.40 -1.19
C TYR A 201 -10.80 -11.66 -2.14
N GLN A 202 -9.85 -12.34 -2.78
CA GLN A 202 -8.96 -11.73 -3.77
C GLN A 202 -9.74 -11.14 -4.96
N LYS A 203 -10.74 -11.86 -5.48
CA LYS A 203 -11.63 -11.37 -6.55
C LYS A 203 -12.44 -10.16 -6.11
N LEU A 204 -12.99 -10.20 -4.89
CA LEU A 204 -13.71 -9.06 -4.30
C LEU A 204 -12.78 -7.85 -4.18
N PHE A 205 -11.62 -8.01 -3.55
CA PHE A 205 -10.62 -6.96 -3.38
C PHE A 205 -10.23 -6.32 -4.72
N ALA A 206 -9.88 -7.14 -5.71
CA ALA A 206 -9.53 -6.66 -7.05
C ALA A 206 -10.69 -5.89 -7.71
N SER A 207 -11.93 -6.37 -7.55
CA SER A 207 -13.10 -5.67 -8.08
C SER A 207 -13.31 -4.29 -7.44
N VAL A 208 -13.12 -4.18 -6.12
CA VAL A 208 -13.24 -2.90 -5.39
C VAL A 208 -12.12 -1.95 -5.81
N LEU A 209 -10.88 -2.45 -5.90
CA LEU A 209 -9.72 -1.68 -6.35
C LEU A 209 -9.98 -1.00 -7.71
N ILE A 210 -10.51 -1.76 -8.67
CA ILE A 210 -10.85 -1.28 -10.01
C ILE A 210 -12.02 -0.28 -9.96
N GLN A 211 -13.11 -0.60 -9.25
CA GLN A 211 -14.30 0.25 -9.14
C GLN A 211 -14.06 1.57 -8.40
N ALA A 212 -13.15 1.55 -7.44
CA ALA A 212 -12.72 2.73 -6.68
C ALA A 212 -11.72 3.60 -7.48
N GLN A 213 -11.17 3.09 -8.60
CA GLN A 213 -10.05 3.72 -9.30
C GLN A 213 -8.89 4.04 -8.35
N ALA A 214 -8.65 3.13 -7.41
CA ALA A 214 -7.76 3.37 -6.29
C ALA A 214 -6.30 3.45 -6.75
N VAL A 215 -5.59 4.47 -6.26
CA VAL A 215 -4.13 4.58 -6.41
C VAL A 215 -3.39 4.18 -5.14
N GLU A 216 -4.09 4.22 -4.00
CA GLU A 216 -3.58 3.76 -2.70
C GLU A 216 -4.68 3.05 -1.90
N TYR A 217 -4.28 2.14 -1.01
CA TYR A 217 -5.17 1.41 -0.11
C TYR A 217 -4.49 1.00 1.19
N TYR A 218 -5.29 0.81 2.24
CA TYR A 218 -4.82 0.53 3.60
C TYR A 218 -5.77 -0.44 4.30
N LEU A 219 -5.21 -1.48 4.94
CA LEU A 219 -5.93 -2.36 5.86
C LEU A 219 -6.28 -1.55 7.11
N VAL A 220 -7.55 -1.59 7.51
CA VAL A 220 -8.09 -0.74 8.59
C VAL A 220 -8.62 -1.51 9.80
N ASP A 221 -8.55 -2.85 9.78
CA ASP A 221 -8.80 -3.70 10.94
C ASP A 221 -8.22 -5.10 10.73
N ASN A 222 -8.31 -5.93 11.77
CA ASN A 222 -7.90 -7.35 11.73
C ASN A 222 -8.95 -8.28 11.12
N SER A 223 -10.11 -7.75 10.71
CA SER A 223 -11.16 -8.53 10.05
C SER A 223 -10.95 -8.61 8.55
N GLY A 224 -10.06 -7.78 7.99
CA GLY A 224 -9.79 -7.71 6.55
C GLY A 224 -10.48 -6.55 5.85
N SER A 225 -10.88 -5.51 6.56
CA SER A 225 -11.47 -4.32 5.96
C SER A 225 -10.41 -3.39 5.38
N PHE A 226 -10.71 -2.71 4.28
CA PHE A 226 -9.80 -1.81 3.58
C PHE A 226 -10.41 -0.44 3.31
N LEU A 227 -9.59 0.60 3.44
CA LEU A 227 -9.80 1.92 2.86
C LEU A 227 -9.05 2.00 1.54
N PHE A 228 -9.75 2.35 0.47
CA PHE A 228 -9.21 2.65 -0.86
C PHE A 228 -9.35 4.14 -1.13
N LEU A 229 -8.33 4.75 -1.72
CA LEU A 229 -8.34 6.16 -2.11
C LEU A 229 -8.01 6.29 -3.60
N ASP A 230 -8.82 7.07 -4.31
CA ASP A 230 -8.49 7.50 -5.66
C ASP A 230 -7.39 8.58 -5.64
N LYS A 231 -6.97 9.05 -6.82
CA LYS A 231 -5.93 10.07 -6.96
C LYS A 231 -6.25 11.40 -6.27
N ASP A 232 -7.52 11.68 -5.99
CA ASP A 232 -8.01 12.90 -5.35
C ASP A 232 -8.34 12.66 -3.86
N ALA A 233 -7.91 11.52 -3.31
CA ALA A 233 -8.17 11.06 -1.94
C ALA A 233 -9.66 10.83 -1.61
N LYS A 234 -10.49 10.50 -2.61
CA LYS A 234 -11.89 10.12 -2.34
C LYS A 234 -11.96 8.67 -1.85
N PRO A 235 -12.63 8.43 -0.70
CA PRO A 235 -12.64 7.11 -0.09
C PRO A 235 -13.66 6.15 -0.69
N THR A 236 -13.25 4.90 -0.82
CA THR A 236 -14.13 3.72 -0.95
C THR A 236 -13.72 2.73 0.13
N TRP A 237 -14.70 2.19 0.85
CA TRP A 237 -14.46 1.23 1.93
C TRP A 237 -14.92 -0.15 1.52
N LEU A 238 -14.07 -1.16 1.76
CA LEU A 238 -14.47 -2.55 1.81
C LEU A 238 -14.51 -2.95 3.27
N ILE A 239 -15.70 -3.14 3.82
CA ILE A 239 -15.90 -3.58 5.19
C ILE A 239 -16.10 -5.09 5.17
N LEU A 240 -15.29 -5.84 5.92
CA LEU A 240 -15.41 -7.30 6.00
C LEU A 240 -15.65 -7.73 7.45
N ARG A 241 -16.56 -8.67 7.67
CA ARG A 241 -16.76 -9.31 8.98
C ARG A 241 -16.90 -10.80 8.85
N HIS A 242 -16.24 -11.52 9.75
CA HIS A 242 -16.48 -12.93 9.98
C HIS A 242 -17.83 -13.15 10.64
N VAL A 243 -18.47 -14.29 10.38
CA VAL A 243 -19.80 -14.65 10.91
C VAL A 243 -19.85 -14.68 12.44
N LYS A 244 -18.70 -14.99 13.06
CA LYS A 244 -18.53 -14.92 14.51
C LYS A 244 -18.61 -13.47 15.00
N GLU A 245 -17.88 -12.55 14.36
CA GLU A 245 -17.90 -11.13 14.72
C GLU A 245 -19.30 -10.52 14.54
N LEU A 246 -20.05 -10.90 13.49
CA LEU A 246 -21.45 -10.49 13.34
C LEU A 246 -22.33 -10.99 14.49
N SER A 247 -22.04 -12.17 15.03
CA SER A 247 -22.78 -12.73 16.17
C SER A 247 -22.44 -11.98 17.45
N ASP A 248 -21.17 -11.67 17.66
CA ASP A 248 -20.68 -10.87 18.80
C ASP A 248 -21.28 -9.44 18.74
N GLN A 249 -21.38 -8.85 17.53
CA GLN A 249 -22.04 -7.56 17.31
C GLN A 249 -23.53 -7.60 17.66
N LEU A 250 -24.23 -8.67 17.28
CA LEU A 250 -25.64 -8.83 17.63
C LEU A 250 -25.84 -8.91 19.15
N ASP A 251 -24.98 -9.65 19.86
CA ASP A 251 -25.05 -9.76 21.32
C ASP A 251 -24.75 -8.43 22.01
N LEU A 252 -23.79 -7.66 21.50
CA LEU A 252 -23.52 -6.29 21.95
C LEU A 252 -24.75 -5.40 21.79
N MET A 253 -25.43 -5.47 20.64
CA MET A 253 -26.58 -4.60 20.31
C MET A 253 -27.87 -4.99 21.05
N ARG A 254 -28.03 -6.26 21.45
CA ARG A 254 -29.18 -6.75 22.24
C ARG A 254 -29.31 -6.08 23.61
N GLY A 255 -28.23 -5.56 24.16
CA GLY A 255 -28.24 -4.81 25.43
C GLY A 255 -28.88 -3.42 25.35
N TYR A 256 -29.30 -2.97 24.16
CA TYR A 256 -29.73 -1.59 23.92
C TYR A 256 -31.08 -1.52 23.20
N GLU A 257 -31.79 -0.40 23.41
CA GLU A 257 -33.07 -0.10 22.76
C GLU A 257 -32.84 0.47 21.34
N LEU A 258 -32.58 -0.42 20.38
CA LEU A 258 -32.52 -0.08 18.96
C LEU A 258 -33.88 -0.31 18.28
N PRO A 259 -34.21 0.42 17.19
CA PRO A 259 -35.45 0.19 16.46
C PRO A 259 -35.60 -1.28 16.02
N GLU A 260 -36.79 -1.86 16.18
CA GLU A 260 -37.05 -3.28 15.89
C GLU A 260 -36.63 -3.68 14.47
N GLN A 261 -36.86 -2.80 13.48
CA GLN A 261 -36.47 -3.03 12.09
C GLN A 261 -34.96 -3.17 11.94
N THR A 262 -34.19 -2.33 12.65
CA THR A 262 -32.73 -2.39 12.65
C THR A 262 -32.23 -3.68 13.29
N MET A 263 -32.80 -4.05 14.44
CA MET A 263 -32.44 -5.30 15.13
C MET A 263 -32.79 -6.54 14.29
N ALA A 264 -33.91 -6.53 13.58
CA ALA A 264 -34.29 -7.60 12.67
C ALA A 264 -33.29 -7.74 11.52
N ALA A 265 -32.86 -6.63 10.91
CA ALA A 265 -31.88 -6.63 9.81
C ALA A 265 -30.50 -7.15 10.26
N VAL A 266 -30.01 -6.73 11.44
CA VAL A 266 -28.75 -7.23 12.02
C VAL A 266 -28.86 -8.72 12.36
N THR A 267 -29.99 -9.15 12.94
CA THR A 267 -30.23 -10.57 13.26
C THR A 267 -30.20 -11.45 12.01
N LYS A 268 -30.72 -10.95 10.88
CA LYS A 268 -30.68 -11.62 9.58
C LYS A 268 -29.34 -11.52 8.86
N LYS A 269 -28.35 -10.81 9.43
CA LYS A 269 -27.04 -10.52 8.81
C LYS A 269 -27.17 -9.73 7.51
N GLU A 270 -28.20 -8.90 7.40
CA GLU A 270 -28.43 -7.97 6.28
C GLU A 270 -27.69 -6.64 6.48
N LYS A 271 -27.20 -6.37 7.69
CA LYS A 271 -26.43 -5.18 8.04
C LYS A 271 -25.12 -5.53 8.77
N ILE A 272 -24.06 -4.78 8.48
CA ILE A 272 -22.77 -4.85 9.16
C ILE A 272 -22.55 -3.55 9.94
N LEU A 273 -22.23 -3.67 11.22
CA LEU A 273 -21.78 -2.53 12.03
C LEU A 273 -20.29 -2.31 11.81
N PHE A 274 -19.89 -1.09 11.45
CA PHE A 274 -18.50 -0.72 11.26
C PHE A 274 -18.15 0.54 12.06
N LEU A 275 -17.40 0.33 13.14
CA LEU A 275 -16.89 1.38 14.02
C LEU A 275 -15.36 1.28 14.00
N LEU A 276 -14.69 2.26 13.41
CA LEU A 276 -13.25 2.18 13.13
C LEU A 276 -12.39 2.40 14.38
N SER A 277 -12.82 3.27 15.30
CA SER A 277 -12.03 3.71 16.44
C SER A 277 -12.84 3.80 17.72
N GLU A 278 -12.13 3.97 18.84
CA GLU A 278 -12.75 4.29 20.13
C GLU A 278 -13.65 5.52 20.09
N LYS A 279 -13.39 6.50 19.20
CA LYS A 279 -14.24 7.69 19.09
C LYS A 279 -15.65 7.31 18.67
N GLU A 280 -15.79 6.41 17.68
CA GLU A 280 -17.10 5.91 17.27
C GLU A 280 -17.72 4.99 18.33
N TYR A 281 -16.94 4.13 18.98
CA TYR A 281 -17.44 3.27 20.05
C TYR A 281 -17.97 4.05 21.26
N LYS A 282 -17.44 5.24 21.53
CA LYS A 282 -17.90 6.11 22.63
C LYS A 282 -19.14 6.94 22.28
N LYS A 283 -19.59 6.93 21.01
CA LYS A 283 -20.83 7.62 20.61
C LYS A 283 -22.06 6.91 21.19
N PRO A 284 -23.17 7.65 21.44
CA PRO A 284 -24.43 7.05 21.83
C PRO A 284 -24.87 5.94 20.86
N ILE A 285 -25.43 4.84 21.40
CA ILE A 285 -25.88 3.69 20.60
C ILE A 285 -26.87 4.07 19.49
N ALA A 286 -27.69 5.10 19.71
CA ALA A 286 -28.64 5.61 18.73
C ALA A 286 -27.93 6.12 17.45
N GLU A 287 -26.71 6.63 17.57
CA GLU A 287 -25.90 7.09 16.44
C GLU A 287 -25.24 5.95 15.67
N TRP A 288 -25.11 4.76 16.28
CA TRP A 288 -24.52 3.59 15.61
C TRP A 288 -25.33 3.12 14.41
N ILE A 289 -26.60 3.51 14.33
CA ILE A 289 -27.46 3.26 13.17
C ILE A 289 -26.86 3.87 11.89
N ASN A 290 -26.14 4.99 12.01
CA ASN A 290 -25.45 5.63 10.89
C ASN A 290 -24.21 4.86 10.42
N TYR A 291 -23.78 3.85 11.18
CA TYR A 291 -22.63 2.99 10.93
C TYR A 291 -23.05 1.56 10.56
N LEU A 292 -24.32 1.37 10.19
CA LEU A 292 -24.86 0.10 9.70
C LEU A 292 -24.95 0.10 8.18
N PHE A 293 -24.14 -0.75 7.55
CA PHE A 293 -24.03 -0.85 6.10
C PHE A 293 -24.68 -2.12 5.58
N ASP A 294 -25.22 -2.08 4.35
CA ASP A 294 -25.83 -3.26 3.72
C ASP A 294 -24.80 -4.38 3.56
N ALA A 295 -25.15 -5.56 4.06
CA ALA A 295 -24.30 -6.72 4.06
C ALA A 295 -24.58 -7.58 2.82
N GLN A 296 -23.51 -8.06 2.21
CA GLN A 296 -23.55 -9.09 1.19
C GLN A 296 -22.73 -10.29 1.65
N LYS A 297 -23.22 -11.50 1.39
CA LYS A 297 -22.49 -12.72 1.73
C LYS A 297 -21.35 -12.92 0.74
N LEU A 298 -20.12 -13.02 1.23
CA LEU A 298 -18.95 -13.39 0.41
C LEU A 298 -18.86 -14.92 0.29
N ASP A 299 -18.86 -15.59 1.44
CA ASP A 299 -18.83 -17.05 1.55
C ASP A 299 -19.53 -17.50 2.86
N ASN A 300 -19.32 -18.74 3.30
CA ASN A 300 -19.95 -19.25 4.52
C ASN A 300 -19.44 -18.59 5.81
N ASN A 301 -18.26 -18.00 5.77
CA ASN A 301 -17.57 -17.42 6.91
C ASN A 301 -17.63 -15.90 6.91
N TYR A 302 -17.71 -15.26 5.74
CA TYR A 302 -17.55 -13.80 5.62
C TYR A 302 -18.73 -13.11 4.95
N TYR A 303 -19.02 -11.91 5.46
CA TYR A 303 -19.93 -10.93 4.88
C TYR A 303 -19.18 -9.62 4.65
N TYR A 304 -19.56 -8.89 3.62
CA TYR A 304 -18.92 -7.64 3.27
C TYR A 304 -19.92 -6.52 2.96
N SER A 305 -19.43 -5.29 2.99
CA SER A 305 -20.12 -4.12 2.46
C SER A 305 -19.14 -3.25 1.70
N ILE A 306 -19.63 -2.59 0.64
CA ILE A 306 -18.86 -1.59 -0.12
C ILE A 306 -19.61 -0.27 -0.03
N THR A 307 -18.93 0.77 0.42
CA THR A 307 -19.55 2.10 0.53
C THR A 307 -18.55 3.20 0.18
N LYS A 308 -19.06 4.32 -0.30
CA LYS A 308 -18.28 5.49 -0.72
C LYS A 308 -18.70 6.67 0.14
N ASP A 309 -17.93 6.99 1.16
CA ASP A 309 -18.07 8.23 1.92
C ASP A 309 -16.92 8.39 2.95
N HIS A 310 -16.88 9.54 3.60
CA HIS A 310 -16.07 9.85 4.76
C HIS A 310 -16.69 9.24 6.03
N LEU A 311 -16.70 7.91 6.12
CA LEU A 311 -17.43 7.15 7.15
C LEU A 311 -16.99 7.40 8.61
N THR A 312 -15.83 7.99 8.82
CA THR A 312 -15.16 8.03 10.13
C THR A 312 -14.66 9.43 10.46
N ASP A 313 -14.82 9.82 11.73
CA ASP A 313 -14.25 11.05 12.31
C ASP A 313 -12.82 10.83 12.83
N SER A 314 -12.31 9.60 12.67
CA SER A 314 -10.95 9.23 13.05
C SER A 314 -9.92 9.74 12.06
N ILE A 315 -10.36 9.99 10.82
CA ILE A 315 -9.56 10.58 9.76
C ILE A 315 -9.94 12.04 9.62
N ASP A 316 -8.96 12.93 9.74
CA ASP A 316 -9.12 14.35 9.40
C ASP A 316 -8.99 14.52 7.88
N TRP A 317 -10.10 14.30 7.17
CA TRP A 317 -10.13 14.33 5.70
C TRP A 317 -9.64 15.64 5.09
N GLY A 318 -9.76 16.76 5.81
CA GLY A 318 -9.24 18.05 5.37
C GLY A 318 -7.71 18.14 5.36
N ARG A 319 -7.03 17.23 6.05
CA ARG A 319 -5.56 17.15 6.12
C ARG A 319 -4.98 16.04 5.25
N VAL A 320 -5.81 15.20 4.63
CA VAL A 320 -5.32 14.12 3.78
C VAL A 320 -4.66 14.72 2.55
N VAL A 321 -3.40 14.36 2.32
CA VAL A 321 -2.65 14.80 1.15
C VAL A 321 -2.98 13.86 0.00
N SER A 322 -3.69 14.33 -1.02
CA SER A 322 -4.01 13.52 -2.19
C SER A 322 -2.82 13.36 -3.11
N TYR A 323 -2.76 12.26 -3.87
CA TYR A 323 -1.70 12.06 -4.83
C TYR A 323 -1.70 13.14 -5.94
N SER A 324 -2.88 13.61 -6.33
CA SER A 324 -3.03 14.69 -7.31
C SER A 324 -2.50 16.03 -6.79
N SER A 325 -2.70 16.33 -5.50
CA SER A 325 -2.10 17.53 -4.87
C SER A 325 -0.57 17.43 -4.83
N TYR A 326 -0.02 16.26 -4.49
CA TYR A 326 1.42 16.01 -4.51
C TYR A 326 2.02 16.18 -5.91
N LEU A 327 1.37 15.66 -6.96
CA LEU A 327 1.84 15.82 -8.34
C LEU A 327 1.79 17.27 -8.83
N ALA A 328 0.84 18.08 -8.34
CA ALA A 328 0.72 19.49 -8.72
C ALA A 328 1.80 20.39 -8.09
N GLU A 329 2.41 19.96 -6.98
CA GLU A 329 3.52 20.66 -6.31
C GLU A 329 4.91 20.32 -6.88
N ARG A 330 4.99 19.34 -7.78
CA ARG A 330 6.25 18.76 -8.28
C ARG A 330 6.94 19.59 -9.37
#